data_AF-A0A0C9YCD6-F1
#
_entry.id   AF-A0A0C9YCD6-F1
#
_cell.length_a   1.000
_cell.length_b   1.000
_cell.length_c   1.000
_cell.angle_alpha   90.00
_cell.angle_beta   90.00
_cell.angle_gamma   90.00
#
_symmetry.space_group_name_H-M   'P 1'
#
loop_
_entity.id
_entity.type
_entity.pdbx_description
1 polymer ?
#
loop_
_entity_poly.entity_id
_entity_poly.type
_entity_poly.pdbx_seq_one_letter_code
_entity_poly.pdbx_strand_id
1 'polypeptide(L)'
;NVALVHRGLLGCSPTQPSCAVTFHCLELFHQIRRCQSSFSVQAMAKVLCALHNVTYTSHFHVLLVDAFDTYLCILRHIQTTLKCALGRDGSKWKLRGACPACAYKQPGEPKLCPRRLHSMDGNLSAKRLDGSGSADMRVFNSDYFIPQEKVDRFKDSVQSKSRNVTGSRALTCSDNWVVAKAVQEDQVQVFQQTGIFVLACCHGFVECIAEMRRSGEL
;
A
#
# COMPACT_ATOMS: atom_id res chain seq x y z
N ASN A 1 13.33 28.42 -0.05
CA ASN A 1 13.41 27.01 -0.49
C ASN A 1 14.00 26.80 -1.89
N VAL A 2 13.64 27.56 -2.93
CA VAL A 2 14.15 27.37 -4.30
C VAL A 2 15.69 27.29 -4.38
N ALA A 3 16.40 28.24 -3.76
CA ALA A 3 17.87 28.23 -3.75
C ALA A 3 18.48 27.00 -3.06
N LEU A 4 17.85 26.48 -2.01
CA LEU A 4 18.29 25.25 -1.33
C LEU A 4 18.09 24.03 -2.24
N VAL A 5 16.94 23.95 -2.92
CA VAL A 5 16.62 22.83 -3.82
C VAL A 5 17.62 22.74 -4.97
N HIS A 6 18.02 23.87 -5.55
CA HIS A 6 19.09 23.91 -6.56
C HIS A 6 20.45 23.41 -6.06
N ARG A 7 20.67 23.40 -4.74
CA ARG A 7 21.87 22.86 -4.09
C ARG A 7 21.69 21.44 -3.56
N GLY A 8 20.57 20.79 -3.86
CA GLY A 8 20.27 19.43 -3.39
C GLY A 8 19.78 19.36 -1.94
N LEU A 9 19.30 20.48 -1.38
CA LEU A 9 18.82 20.62 -0.02
C LEU A 9 17.32 20.95 0.01
N LEU A 10 16.61 20.40 0.98
CA LEU A 10 15.22 20.72 1.26
C LEU A 10 15.14 21.37 2.64
N GLY A 11 14.66 22.61 2.68
CA GLY A 11 14.46 23.32 3.95
C GLY A 11 13.30 22.72 4.75
N CYS A 12 13.44 22.70 6.07
CA CYS A 12 12.43 22.15 6.98
C CYS A 12 11.29 23.14 7.31
N SER A 13 11.31 24.35 6.73
CA SER A 13 10.26 25.37 6.86
C SER A 13 10.03 26.08 5.52
N PRO A 14 8.77 26.42 5.17
CA PRO A 14 8.43 27.03 3.88
C PRO A 14 8.96 28.46 3.73
N THR A 15 8.96 29.24 4.81
CA THR A 15 9.21 30.69 4.79
C THR A 15 10.64 31.04 5.18
N GLN A 16 11.14 30.49 6.29
CA GLN A 16 12.46 30.80 6.84
C GLN A 16 13.12 29.53 7.37
N PRO A 17 13.74 28.71 6.50
CA PRO A 17 14.38 27.48 6.92
C PRO A 17 15.65 27.77 7.74
N SER A 18 15.64 27.42 9.02
CA SER A 18 16.82 27.39 9.89
C SER A 18 17.59 26.08 9.80
N CYS A 19 16.95 25.03 9.28
CA CYS A 19 17.50 23.70 9.07
C CYS A 19 17.13 23.24 7.66
N ALA A 20 18.02 22.47 7.03
CA ALA A 20 17.78 21.83 5.75
C ALA A 20 18.38 20.43 5.74
N VAL A 21 17.73 19.52 5.03
CA VAL A 21 18.16 18.12 4.86
C VAL A 21 18.49 17.88 3.39
N THR A 22 19.55 17.14 3.10
CA THR A 22 19.89 16.82 1.70
C THR A 22 18.88 15.84 1.11
N PHE A 23 18.61 15.95 -0.20
CA PHE A 23 17.79 14.96 -0.90
C PHE A 23 18.39 13.55 -0.82
N HIS A 24 19.72 13.43 -0.77
CA HIS A 24 20.40 12.14 -0.59
C HIS A 24 20.05 11.51 0.76
N CYS A 25 19.99 12.29 1.84
CA CYS A 25 19.59 11.80 3.15
C CYS A 25 18.11 11.41 3.18
N LEU A 26 17.23 12.22 2.58
CA LEU A 26 15.80 11.92 2.48
C LEU A 26 15.53 10.67 1.63
N GLU A 27 16.28 10.48 0.54
CA GLU A 27 16.18 9.29 -0.30
C GLU A 27 16.72 8.05 0.41
N LEU A 28 17.85 8.16 1.12
CA LEU A 28 18.34 7.07 1.97
C LEU A 28 17.27 6.65 2.98
N PHE A 29 16.67 7.62 3.67
CA PHE A 29 15.60 7.35 4.62
C PHE A 29 14.39 6.69 3.96
N HIS A 30 14.00 7.18 2.77
CA HIS A 30 12.91 6.61 1.99
C HIS A 30 13.18 5.15 1.61
N GLN A 31 14.37 4.81 1.15
CA GLN A 31 14.75 3.43 0.81
C GLN A 31 14.77 2.52 2.04
N ILE A 32 15.31 3.00 3.17
CA ILE A 32 15.28 2.24 4.43
C ILE A 32 13.84 1.92 4.82
N ARG A 33 12.93 2.90 4.78
CA ARG A 33 11.51 2.68 5.14
C ARG A 33 10.77 1.74 4.21
N ARG A 34 11.20 1.63 2.94
CA ARG A 34 10.62 0.67 1.98
C ARG A 34 11.01 -0.77 2.28
N CYS A 35 12.20 -0.99 2.82
CA CYS A 35 12.71 -2.33 3.17
C CYS A 35 12.43 -2.70 4.63
N GLN A 36 12.31 -1.71 5.51
CA GLN A 36 12.11 -1.87 6.94
C GLN A 36 11.10 -0.83 7.44
N SER A 37 9.82 -1.20 7.42
CA SER A 37 8.72 -0.30 7.81
C SER A 37 8.77 0.10 9.30
N SER A 38 9.42 -0.71 10.14
CA SER A 38 9.61 -0.44 11.56
C SER A 38 10.64 0.66 11.86
N PHE A 39 11.46 1.06 10.87
CA PHE A 39 12.44 2.11 11.06
C PHE A 39 11.77 3.49 11.10
N SER A 40 11.67 4.05 12.30
CA SER A 40 10.91 5.28 12.57
C SER A 40 11.66 6.56 12.22
N VAL A 41 10.91 7.67 12.07
CA VAL A 41 11.51 9.00 11.87
C VAL A 41 12.35 9.40 13.08
N GLN A 42 11.92 9.04 14.30
CA GLN A 42 12.71 9.25 15.51
C GLN A 42 14.04 8.49 15.47
N ALA A 43 14.06 7.25 14.96
CA ALA A 43 15.30 6.50 14.79
C ALA A 43 16.24 7.21 13.82
N MET A 44 15.75 7.64 12.66
CA MET A 44 16.54 8.42 11.70
C MET A 44 17.04 9.74 12.31
N ALA A 45 16.20 10.47 13.02
CA ALA A 45 16.57 11.73 13.68
C ALA A 45 17.72 11.51 14.67
N LYS A 46 17.66 10.44 15.48
CA LYS A 46 18.76 10.08 16.40
C LYS A 46 20.04 9.71 15.67
N VAL A 47 19.96 8.99 14.55
CA VAL A 47 21.12 8.67 13.70
C VAL A 47 21.78 9.96 13.19
N LEU A 48 21.00 10.90 12.64
CA LEU A 48 21.52 12.18 12.17
C LEU A 48 22.13 13.00 13.32
N CYS A 49 21.46 13.08 14.46
CA CYS A 49 21.99 13.75 15.64
C CYS A 49 23.34 13.16 16.08
N ALA A 50 23.46 11.83 16.13
CA ALA A 50 24.71 11.16 16.47
C ALA A 50 25.83 11.43 15.45
N LEU A 51 25.52 11.38 14.14
CA LEU A 51 26.49 11.66 13.07
C LEU A 51 27.03 13.10 13.12
N HIS A 52 26.19 14.05 13.52
CA HIS A 52 26.56 15.46 13.63
C HIS A 52 27.08 15.85 15.02
N ASN A 53 27.17 14.90 15.94
CA ASN A 53 27.55 15.14 17.34
C ASN A 53 26.69 16.23 18.01
N VAL A 54 25.37 16.20 17.77
CA VAL A 54 24.38 17.11 18.36
C VAL A 54 23.37 16.32 19.20
N THR A 55 22.81 16.96 20.22
CA THR A 55 21.78 16.35 21.05
C THR A 55 20.46 16.21 20.30
N TYR A 56 19.84 15.05 20.39
CA TYR A 56 18.48 14.84 19.88
C TYR A 56 17.49 15.77 20.58
N THR A 57 16.63 16.43 19.79
CA THR A 57 15.51 17.22 20.30
C THR A 57 14.22 16.80 19.62
N SER A 58 13.10 16.90 20.35
CA SER A 58 11.76 16.67 19.77
C SER A 58 11.45 17.66 18.63
N HIS A 59 12.04 18.86 18.67
CA HIS A 59 11.91 19.83 17.60
C HIS A 59 12.55 19.34 16.30
N PHE A 60 13.77 18.77 16.36
CA PHE A 60 14.43 18.24 15.16
C PHE A 60 13.65 17.07 14.54
N HIS A 61 12.99 16.24 15.36
CA HIS A 61 12.08 15.22 14.86
C HIS A 61 10.96 15.82 13.99
N VAL A 62 10.29 16.88 14.46
CA VAL A 62 9.23 17.56 13.69
C VAL A 62 9.78 18.12 12.38
N LEU A 63 10.93 18.80 12.42
CA LEU A 63 11.58 19.34 11.22
C LEU A 63 11.91 18.24 10.20
N LEU A 64 12.38 17.08 10.65
CA LEU A 64 12.67 15.95 9.77
C LEU A 64 11.41 15.34 9.17
N VAL A 65 10.33 15.23 9.96
CA VAL A 65 9.00 14.80 9.45
C VAL A 65 8.53 15.75 8.36
N ASP A 66 8.56 17.06 8.59
CA ASP A 66 8.09 18.06 7.62
C ASP A 66 8.88 18.02 6.31
N ALA A 67 10.21 17.94 6.41
CA ALA A 67 11.08 17.81 5.24
C ALA A 67 10.81 16.48 4.50
N PHE A 68 10.65 15.37 5.23
CA PHE A 68 10.42 14.07 4.62
C PHE A 68 9.04 13.96 3.96
N ASP A 69 8.00 14.49 4.58
CA ASP A 69 6.66 14.52 3.99
C ASP A 69 6.63 15.40 2.72
N THR A 70 7.31 16.55 2.76
CA THR A 70 7.48 17.41 1.58
C THR A 70 8.23 16.67 0.47
N TYR A 71 9.29 15.94 0.80
CA TYR A 71 10.02 15.10 -0.14
C TYR A 71 9.13 14.04 -0.81
N LEU A 72 8.34 13.30 -0.01
CA LEU A 72 7.41 12.31 -0.54
C LEU A 72 6.33 12.96 -1.42
N CYS A 73 5.85 14.15 -1.08
CA CYS A 73 4.91 14.90 -1.91
C CYS A 73 5.52 15.27 -3.28
N ILE A 74 6.77 15.74 -3.30
CA ILE A 74 7.50 16.02 -4.55
C ILE A 74 7.63 14.75 -5.41
N LEU A 75 8.07 13.64 -4.82
CA LEU A 75 8.19 12.37 -5.53
C LEU A 75 6.86 11.90 -6.11
N ARG A 76 5.78 11.96 -5.32
CA ARG A 76 4.44 11.58 -5.77
C ARG A 76 3.97 12.47 -6.92
N HIS A 77 4.17 13.78 -6.82
CA HIS A 77 3.80 14.71 -7.88
C HIS A 77 4.55 14.38 -9.18
N ILE A 78 5.87 14.19 -9.12
CA ILE A 78 6.68 13.80 -10.29
C ILE A 78 6.17 12.48 -10.89
N GLN A 79 5.93 11.46 -10.07
CA GLN A 79 5.42 10.16 -10.53
C GLN A 79 4.05 10.27 -11.19
N THR A 80 3.14 11.06 -10.62
CA THR A 80 1.81 11.30 -11.19
C THR A 80 1.92 12.01 -12.53
N THR A 81 2.69 13.09 -12.61
CA THR A 81 2.91 13.83 -13.86
C THR A 81 3.53 12.94 -14.94
N LEU A 82 4.51 12.11 -14.59
CA LEU A 82 5.12 11.16 -15.51
C LEU A 82 4.13 10.11 -15.99
N LYS A 83 3.28 9.56 -15.11
CA LYS A 83 2.24 8.61 -15.52
C LYS A 83 1.27 9.23 -16.50
N CYS A 84 0.78 10.44 -16.22
CA CYS A 84 -0.13 11.15 -17.12
C CYS A 84 0.54 11.42 -18.48
N ALA A 85 1.77 11.90 -18.49
CA ALA A 85 2.53 12.14 -19.73
C ALA A 85 2.74 10.87 -20.57
N LEU A 86 2.84 9.70 -19.92
CA LEU A 86 2.99 8.40 -20.58
C LEU A 86 1.64 7.72 -20.90
N GLY A 87 0.49 8.33 -20.57
CA GLY A 87 -0.83 7.71 -20.69
C GLY A 87 -1.00 6.46 -19.81
N ARG A 88 -0.29 6.41 -18.69
CA ARG A 88 -0.24 5.30 -17.72
C ARG A 88 -1.02 5.59 -16.45
N ASP A 89 -1.84 6.63 -16.46
CA ASP A 89 -2.69 7.03 -15.36
C ASP A 89 -3.95 6.16 -15.26
N GLY A 90 -4.46 6.01 -14.04
CA GLY A 90 -5.71 5.32 -13.75
C GLY A 90 -5.61 3.79 -13.56
N SER A 91 -6.61 3.25 -12.85
CA SER A 91 -6.70 1.84 -12.47
C SER A 91 -6.81 0.88 -13.67
N LYS A 92 -7.43 1.33 -14.77
CA LYS A 92 -7.59 0.52 -15.98
C LYS A 92 -6.29 0.28 -16.73
N TRP A 93 -5.33 1.20 -16.66
CA TRP A 93 -4.01 0.98 -17.25
C TRP A 93 -3.28 -0.13 -16.50
N LYS A 94 -3.33 -0.13 -15.16
CA LYS A 94 -2.62 -1.11 -14.34
C LYS A 94 -3.03 -2.55 -14.64
N LEU A 95 -4.33 -2.81 -14.63
CA LEU A 95 -4.88 -4.13 -14.95
C LEU A 95 -4.57 -4.58 -16.38
N ARG A 96 -4.31 -3.67 -17.32
CA ARG A 96 -4.09 -4.02 -18.74
C ARG A 96 -2.63 -4.01 -19.18
N GLY A 97 -1.81 -3.18 -18.54
CA GLY A 97 -0.51 -2.75 -19.03
C GLY A 97 0.59 -2.66 -17.98
N ALA A 98 0.33 -2.93 -16.70
CA ALA A 98 1.37 -2.82 -15.66
C ALA A 98 2.50 -3.84 -15.85
N CYS A 99 2.16 -5.08 -16.20
CA CYS A 99 3.14 -6.13 -16.43
C CYS A 99 3.50 -6.21 -17.92
N PRO A 100 4.73 -5.88 -18.33
CA PRO A 100 5.15 -5.97 -19.73
C PRO A 100 4.96 -7.39 -20.30
N ALA A 101 5.28 -8.42 -19.51
CA ALA A 101 5.13 -9.81 -19.94
C ALA A 101 3.66 -10.26 -20.12
N CYS A 102 2.71 -9.71 -19.36
CA CYS A 102 1.30 -10.01 -19.56
C CYS A 102 0.65 -9.16 -20.66
N ALA A 103 1.14 -7.93 -20.85
CA ALA A 103 0.51 -6.92 -21.69
C ALA A 103 1.03 -6.94 -23.12
N TYR A 104 2.33 -7.15 -23.31
CA TYR A 104 3.00 -7.07 -24.60
C TYR A 104 2.99 -8.42 -25.31
N LYS A 105 2.30 -8.49 -26.44
CA LYS A 105 2.23 -9.70 -27.30
C LYS A 105 3.21 -9.59 -28.45
N GLN A 106 3.94 -10.67 -28.71
CA GLN A 106 4.82 -10.75 -29.87
C GLN A 106 4.06 -11.26 -31.11
N PRO A 107 4.47 -10.86 -32.33
CA PRO A 107 3.97 -11.47 -33.55
C PRO A 107 4.20 -12.99 -33.54
N GLY A 108 3.15 -13.77 -33.81
CA GLY A 108 3.23 -15.25 -33.83
C GLY A 108 3.12 -15.94 -32.47
N GLU A 109 2.94 -15.21 -31.37
CA GLU A 109 2.77 -15.81 -30.04
C GLU A 109 1.46 -16.64 -29.96
N PRO A 110 1.51 -17.87 -29.43
CA PRO A 110 0.32 -18.71 -29.27
C PRO A 110 -0.69 -18.08 -28.30
N LYS A 111 -1.99 -18.21 -28.62
CA LYS A 111 -3.05 -17.71 -27.74
C LYS A 111 -3.16 -18.60 -26.48
N LEU A 112 -2.80 -18.04 -25.33
CA LEU A 112 -2.96 -18.69 -24.03
C LEU A 112 -4.41 -18.62 -23.51
N CYS A 113 -4.90 -19.72 -22.91
CA CYS A 113 -6.18 -19.81 -22.21
C CYS A 113 -6.02 -20.65 -20.93
N PRO A 114 -6.03 -20.05 -19.73
CA PRO A 114 -6.21 -18.62 -19.45
C PRO A 114 -5.03 -17.77 -19.96
N ARG A 115 -5.33 -16.54 -20.41
CA ARG A 115 -4.30 -15.61 -20.92
C ARG A 115 -3.35 -15.11 -19.83
N ARG A 116 -3.86 -14.94 -18.61
CA ARG A 116 -3.12 -14.39 -17.47
C ARG A 116 -3.44 -15.21 -16.23
N LEU A 117 -2.41 -15.44 -15.43
CA LEU A 117 -2.53 -16.02 -14.11
C LEU A 117 -2.26 -14.93 -13.08
N HIS A 118 -3.11 -14.86 -12.07
CA HIS A 118 -2.98 -13.92 -10.98
C HIS A 118 -2.87 -14.68 -9.66
N SER A 119 -2.08 -14.13 -8.77
CA SER A 119 -1.98 -14.54 -7.37
C SER A 119 -2.70 -13.50 -6.51
N MET A 120 -3.35 -13.98 -5.47
CA MET A 120 -4.12 -13.16 -4.54
C MET A 120 -3.71 -13.49 -3.12
N ASP A 121 -3.60 -12.48 -2.27
CA ASP A 121 -3.34 -12.63 -0.83
C ASP A 121 -4.23 -11.66 -0.04
N GLY A 122 -4.91 -12.17 0.99
CA GLY A 122 -5.81 -11.39 1.85
C GLY A 122 -5.10 -10.68 3.02
N ASN A 123 -3.80 -10.94 3.23
CA ASN A 123 -2.94 -10.34 4.24
C ASN A 123 -3.67 -9.92 5.53
N LEU A 124 -4.07 -10.92 6.32
CA LEU A 124 -4.76 -10.74 7.60
C LEU A 124 -3.89 -10.10 8.70
N SER A 125 -2.58 -9.90 8.45
CA SER A 125 -1.70 -9.19 9.39
C SER A 125 -1.96 -7.68 9.42
N ALA A 126 -2.62 -7.15 8.38
CA ALA A 126 -2.95 -5.73 8.26
C ALA A 126 -4.24 -5.31 9.02
N LYS A 127 -4.65 -6.09 10.04
CA LYS A 127 -5.82 -5.79 10.86
C LYS A 127 -5.62 -4.50 11.65
N ARG A 128 -6.66 -3.66 11.71
CA ARG A 128 -6.70 -2.43 12.51
C ARG A 128 -7.94 -2.39 13.38
N LEU A 129 -7.74 -2.20 14.68
CA LEU A 129 -8.81 -2.07 15.66
C LEU A 129 -9.51 -0.72 15.49
N ASP A 130 -10.83 -0.71 15.60
CA ASP A 130 -11.59 0.53 15.66
C ASP A 130 -11.21 1.32 16.93
N GLY A 131 -10.95 2.61 16.81
CA GLY A 131 -10.49 3.46 17.93
C GLY A 131 -9.04 3.25 18.39
N SER A 132 -8.20 2.52 17.67
CA SER A 132 -6.77 2.39 18.02
C SER A 132 -5.94 3.60 17.58
N GLY A 133 -5.56 4.43 18.56
CA GLY A 133 -4.63 5.55 18.37
C GLY A 133 -5.18 6.72 17.54
N SER A 134 -4.32 7.72 17.28
CA SER A 134 -4.59 8.79 16.34
C SER A 134 -4.09 8.37 14.94
N ALA A 135 -5.03 8.10 14.03
CA ALA A 135 -4.69 7.85 12.64
C ALA A 135 -4.31 9.16 11.94
N ASP A 136 -3.35 9.10 11.02
CA ASP A 136 -3.08 10.20 10.10
C ASP A 136 -4.33 10.43 9.23
N MET A 137 -4.87 11.65 9.25
CA MET A 137 -6.06 12.02 8.50
C MET A 137 -5.77 12.22 7.00
N ARG A 138 -4.51 12.23 6.59
CA ARG A 138 -4.11 12.41 5.19
C ARG A 138 -4.50 11.18 4.38
N VAL A 139 -5.14 11.44 3.24
CA VAL A 139 -5.54 10.39 2.30
C VAL A 139 -4.40 10.09 1.33
N PHE A 140 -3.98 8.83 1.27
CA PHE A 140 -3.01 8.38 0.27
C PHE A 140 -3.70 8.07 -1.07
N ASN A 141 -3.65 9.02 -2.00
CA ASN A 141 -4.20 8.84 -3.34
C ASN A 141 -3.31 7.91 -4.16
N SER A 142 -3.83 6.73 -4.51
CA SER A 142 -3.09 5.74 -5.29
C SER A 142 -4.02 4.94 -6.20
N ASP A 143 -3.63 4.82 -7.47
CA ASP A 143 -4.36 4.05 -8.49
C ASP A 143 -4.35 2.53 -8.23
N TYR A 144 -3.60 2.07 -7.23
CA TYR A 144 -3.63 0.67 -6.79
C TYR A 144 -4.88 0.34 -5.97
N PHE A 145 -5.36 1.29 -5.16
CA PHE A 145 -6.46 1.03 -4.24
C PHE A 145 -7.79 1.10 -4.98
N ILE A 146 -8.60 0.05 -4.81
CA ILE A 146 -9.99 0.07 -5.24
C ILE A 146 -10.76 0.97 -4.26
N PRO A 147 -11.53 1.97 -4.74
CA PRO A 147 -12.32 2.84 -3.87
C PRO A 147 -13.25 2.03 -2.97
N GLN A 148 -13.38 2.47 -1.72
CA GLN A 148 -14.16 1.75 -0.71
C GLN A 148 -15.61 1.53 -1.17
N GLU A 149 -16.23 2.53 -1.78
CA GLU A 149 -17.61 2.46 -2.26
C GLU A 149 -17.79 1.35 -3.30
N LYS A 150 -16.73 1.02 -4.05
CA LYS A 150 -16.77 -0.08 -5.00
C LYS A 150 -16.68 -1.44 -4.34
N VAL A 151 -15.90 -1.55 -3.27
CA VAL A 151 -15.71 -2.78 -2.47
C VAL A 151 -16.97 -3.07 -1.66
N ASP A 152 -17.55 -2.06 -1.02
CA ASP A 152 -18.71 -2.18 -0.12
C ASP A 152 -19.97 -2.72 -0.83
N ARG A 153 -20.06 -2.60 -2.16
CA ARG A 153 -21.12 -3.23 -2.96
C ARG A 153 -21.14 -4.75 -2.85
N PHE A 154 -20.03 -5.37 -2.49
CA PHE A 154 -19.89 -6.82 -2.39
C PHE A 154 -20.01 -7.35 -0.96
N LYS A 155 -20.28 -6.49 0.04
CA LYS A 155 -20.29 -6.88 1.46
C LYS A 155 -21.25 -8.04 1.78
N ASP A 156 -22.37 -8.14 1.05
CA ASP A 156 -23.41 -9.16 1.27
C ASP A 156 -23.40 -10.26 0.18
N SER A 157 -22.37 -10.30 -0.67
CA SER A 157 -22.33 -11.22 -1.82
C SER A 157 -22.05 -12.68 -1.44
N VAL A 158 -21.65 -12.94 -0.19
CA VAL A 158 -21.39 -14.30 0.31
C VAL A 158 -22.62 -14.78 1.08
N GLN A 159 -23.62 -15.32 0.37
CA GLN A 159 -24.70 -16.05 1.03
C GLN A 159 -24.15 -17.36 1.58
N SER A 160 -24.25 -17.58 2.89
CA SER A 160 -23.95 -18.89 3.47
C SER A 160 -24.90 -19.90 2.84
N LYS A 161 -24.36 -20.84 2.06
CA LYS A 161 -25.17 -21.96 1.56
C LYS A 161 -25.61 -22.76 2.77
N SER A 162 -26.90 -22.69 3.14
CA SER A 162 -27.49 -23.68 4.03
C SER A 162 -27.30 -25.05 3.37
N ARG A 163 -26.55 -25.92 4.03
CA ARG A 163 -26.31 -27.29 3.56
C ARG A 163 -27.59 -28.09 3.74
N ASN A 164 -28.52 -28.02 2.79
CA ASN A 164 -29.42 -29.14 2.54
C ASN A 164 -28.64 -30.18 1.72
N VAL A 165 -27.92 -31.06 2.40
CA VAL A 165 -27.19 -32.17 1.77
C VAL A 165 -28.08 -33.42 1.82
N THR A 166 -28.77 -33.69 0.71
CA THR A 166 -29.07 -35.05 0.27
C THR A 166 -28.51 -35.19 -1.15
N GLY A 167 -27.39 -35.91 -1.28
CA GLY A 167 -26.83 -36.26 -2.58
C GLY A 167 -25.30 -36.23 -2.61
N SER A 168 -24.73 -37.44 -2.69
CA SER A 168 -23.36 -37.81 -3.12
C SER A 168 -22.53 -36.66 -3.72
N ARG A 169 -21.44 -36.28 -3.05
CA ARG A 169 -20.45 -35.34 -3.60
C ARG A 169 -19.06 -35.96 -3.63
N ALA A 170 -18.48 -35.94 -4.82
CA ALA A 170 -17.05 -36.08 -5.05
C ALA A 170 -16.28 -35.13 -4.12
N LEU A 171 -15.25 -35.66 -3.47
CA LEU A 171 -14.34 -34.91 -2.60
C LEU A 171 -13.68 -33.80 -3.43
N THR A 172 -14.09 -32.56 -3.16
CA THR A 172 -13.52 -31.36 -3.78
C THR A 172 -12.46 -30.78 -2.86
N CYS A 173 -11.40 -30.19 -3.43
CA CYS A 173 -10.32 -29.48 -2.70
C CYS A 173 -10.83 -28.46 -1.65
N SER A 174 -12.07 -27.99 -1.80
CA SER A 174 -12.79 -27.12 -0.87
C SER A 174 -13.08 -27.72 0.51
N ASP A 175 -13.11 -29.05 0.64
CA ASP A 175 -13.51 -29.72 1.88
C ASP A 175 -12.39 -29.72 2.95
N ASN A 176 -11.14 -29.44 2.57
CA ASN A 176 -9.98 -29.43 3.47
C ASN A 176 -9.53 -28.02 3.95
N TRP A 177 -10.26 -26.97 3.59
CA TRP A 177 -9.97 -25.60 4.05
C TRP A 177 -10.48 -25.37 5.49
N VAL A 178 -9.89 -26.06 6.45
CA VAL A 178 -10.29 -26.02 7.88
C VAL A 178 -9.69 -24.82 8.64
N VAL A 179 -8.72 -24.10 8.06
CA VAL A 179 -7.95 -23.09 8.81
C VAL A 179 -8.61 -21.69 8.83
N ALA A 180 -9.59 -21.40 7.95
CA ALA A 180 -10.17 -20.06 7.86
C ALA A 180 -11.43 -19.82 8.72
N LYS A 181 -12.07 -20.87 9.24
CA LYS A 181 -13.37 -20.77 9.96
C LYS A 181 -13.28 -20.47 11.47
N ALA A 182 -12.08 -20.31 12.01
CA ALA A 182 -11.87 -20.29 13.46
C ALA A 182 -11.98 -18.91 14.12
N VAL A 183 -12.26 -17.84 13.37
CA VAL A 183 -12.55 -16.54 13.99
C VAL A 183 -14.07 -16.49 14.23
N GLN A 184 -14.52 -16.12 15.43
CA GLN A 184 -15.95 -15.90 15.69
C GLN A 184 -16.36 -14.55 15.08
N GLU A 185 -17.56 -14.43 14.52
CA GLU A 185 -18.09 -13.19 13.93
C GLU A 185 -17.98 -11.99 14.89
N ASP A 186 -18.17 -12.22 16.19
CA ASP A 186 -18.06 -11.21 17.25
C ASP A 186 -16.64 -10.62 17.40
N GLN A 187 -15.59 -11.36 17.02
CA GLN A 187 -14.21 -10.86 17.06
C GLN A 187 -13.87 -9.98 15.86
N VAL A 188 -14.62 -10.08 14.75
CA VAL A 188 -14.38 -9.30 13.52
C VAL A 188 -14.88 -7.87 13.66
N GLN A 189 -15.94 -7.64 14.45
CA GLN A 189 -16.55 -6.32 14.63
C GLN A 189 -15.65 -5.31 15.35
N VAL A 190 -14.65 -5.77 16.10
CA VAL A 190 -13.67 -4.91 16.78
C VAL A 190 -12.71 -4.26 15.77
N PHE A 191 -12.59 -4.81 14.56
CA PHE A 191 -11.67 -4.31 13.54
C PHE A 191 -12.37 -3.37 12.56
N GLN A 192 -11.83 -2.15 12.44
CA GLN A 192 -12.19 -1.22 11.38
C GLN A 192 -11.71 -1.73 10.01
N GLN A 193 -10.56 -2.41 9.98
CA GLN A 193 -9.97 -3.05 8.80
C GLN A 193 -9.57 -4.47 9.17
N THR A 194 -10.08 -5.46 8.44
CA THR A 194 -9.87 -6.89 8.69
C THR A 194 -8.67 -7.45 7.91
N GLY A 195 -8.23 -6.75 6.88
CA GLY A 195 -7.08 -7.11 6.06
C GLY A 195 -6.90 -6.22 4.84
N ILE A 196 -5.96 -6.60 3.99
CA ILE A 196 -5.72 -6.00 2.68
C ILE A 196 -5.63 -7.12 1.66
N PHE A 197 -6.49 -7.06 0.65
CA PHE A 197 -6.48 -8.01 -0.45
C PHE A 197 -5.63 -7.47 -1.60
N VAL A 198 -4.54 -8.15 -1.92
CA VAL A 198 -3.61 -7.77 -3.00
C VAL A 198 -3.78 -8.73 -4.17
N LEU A 199 -3.91 -8.18 -5.38
CA LEU A 199 -3.86 -8.93 -6.64
C LEU A 199 -2.57 -8.59 -7.37
N ALA A 200 -1.83 -9.62 -7.77
CA ALA A 200 -0.65 -9.49 -8.62
C ALA A 200 -0.67 -10.53 -9.74
N CYS A 201 -0.02 -10.24 -10.87
CA CYS A 201 0.25 -11.29 -11.87
C CYS A 201 1.31 -12.29 -11.37
N CYS A 202 1.43 -13.42 -12.05
CA CYS A 202 2.50 -14.41 -11.83
C CYS A 202 3.93 -13.84 -11.97
N HIS A 203 4.11 -12.68 -12.62
CA HIS A 203 5.41 -12.00 -12.74
C HIS A 203 5.69 -11.01 -11.58
N GLY A 204 4.86 -10.98 -10.54
CA GLY A 204 5.08 -10.15 -9.34
C GLY A 204 4.67 -8.68 -9.47
N PHE A 205 4.02 -8.28 -10.56
CA PHE A 205 3.48 -6.92 -10.67
C PHE A 205 2.13 -6.85 -9.95
N VAL A 206 2.05 -5.99 -8.93
CA VAL A 206 0.78 -5.63 -8.26
C VAL A 206 -0.12 -4.91 -9.26
N GLU A 207 -1.39 -5.28 -9.30
CA GLU A 207 -2.38 -4.72 -10.23
C GLU A 207 -3.46 -3.94 -9.52
N CYS A 208 -3.96 -4.47 -8.39
CA CYS A 208 -4.88 -3.77 -7.52
C CYS A 208 -4.77 -4.24 -6.07
N ILE A 209 -5.23 -3.38 -5.17
CA ILE A 209 -5.30 -3.58 -3.74
C ILE A 209 -6.72 -3.20 -3.30
N ALA A 210 -7.36 -4.02 -2.49
CA ALA A 210 -8.62 -3.71 -1.84
C ALA A 210 -8.42 -3.74 -0.32
N GLU A 211 -8.88 -2.71 0.37
CA GLU A 211 -8.95 -2.74 1.83
C GLU A 211 -10.23 -3.44 2.25
N MET A 212 -10.11 -4.46 3.09
CA MET A 212 -11.27 -5.16 3.64
C MET A 212 -11.67 -4.45 4.93
N ARG A 213 -12.80 -3.76 4.93
CA ARG A 213 -13.32 -3.01 6.09
C ARG A 213 -14.63 -3.62 6.52
N ARG A 214 -14.72 -4.06 7.78
CA ARG A 214 -15.93 -4.65 8.38
C ARG A 214 -16.56 -5.75 7.50
N SER A 215 -15.76 -6.42 6.68
CA SER A 215 -16.22 -7.53 5.84
C SER A 215 -16.51 -8.71 6.75
N GLY A 216 -17.76 -9.18 6.75
CA GLY A 216 -18.16 -10.42 7.42
C GLY A 216 -17.68 -11.66 6.68
N GLU A 217 -16.42 -11.69 6.24
CA GLU A 217 -15.83 -12.93 5.74
C GLU A 217 -15.53 -13.83 6.93
N LEU A 218 -16.41 -14.82 7.13
CA LEU A 218 -16.17 -16.11 7.79
C LEU A 218 -17.06 -17.21 7.18
#